data_AF-A0A7S3EAI0-F1
#
_entry.id   AF-A0A7S3EAI0-F1
#
_cell.length_a   1.000
_cell.length_b   1.000
_cell.length_c   1.000
_cell.angle_alpha   90.00
_cell.angle_beta   90.00
_cell.angle_gamma   90.00
#
_symmetry.space_group_name_H-M   'P 1'
#
loop_
_entity.id
_entity.type
_entity.pdbx_description
1 polymer ?
#
loop_
_entity_poly.entity_id
_entity_poly.type
_entity_poly.pdbx_seq_one_letter_code
_entity_poly.pdbx_strand_id
1 'polypeptide(L)'
;MERRIVAQLLTCMDDLSLEKTEGKPVIVLGATNRPDSIDPALRRAGRFDRELEIGAPDEAGRNQILISLSRKLRLAEDLDFALLSRKTAGYVGADLSALTTMASTVAVRRIGKGFLEVSDTKPSEDRNIWKPTDEEISKLNITMKDFIEALSKVQPSALREGFSTVPDVTWADVGALEELRTDLITAVVEPIRNPDRFVALGLT
;
A
#
# COMPACT_ATOMS: atom_id res chain seq x y z
N MET A 1 -25.19 -20.56 13.13
CA MET A 1 -25.61 -19.17 13.39
C MET A 1 -25.41 -18.28 12.15
N GLU A 2 -24.26 -18.40 11.47
CA GLU A 2 -23.90 -17.59 10.28
C GLU A 2 -24.85 -17.75 9.08
N ARG A 3 -25.31 -18.96 8.73
CA ARG A 3 -26.22 -19.16 7.57
C ARG A 3 -27.53 -18.38 7.67
N ARG A 4 -28.07 -18.17 8.88
CA ARG A 4 -29.31 -17.41 9.07
C ARG A 4 -29.10 -15.91 8.84
N ILE A 5 -27.92 -15.40 9.20
CA ILE A 5 -27.56 -13.99 8.99
C ILE A 5 -27.37 -13.72 7.49
N VAL A 6 -26.70 -14.62 6.77
CA VAL A 6 -26.53 -14.51 5.32
C VAL A 6 -27.88 -14.54 4.61
N ALA A 7 -28.77 -15.47 4.97
CA ALA A 7 -30.13 -15.52 4.41
C ALA A 7 -30.93 -14.24 4.66
N GLN A 8 -30.84 -13.67 5.87
CA GLN A 8 -31.52 -12.42 6.20
C GLN A 8 -30.96 -11.25 5.39
N LEU A 9 -29.65 -11.17 5.24
CA LEU A 9 -28.99 -10.12 4.46
C LEU A 9 -29.42 -10.19 2.98
N LEU A 10 -29.51 -11.39 2.40
CA LEU A 10 -29.99 -11.59 1.04
C LEU A 10 -31.41 -11.05 0.85
N THR A 11 -32.33 -11.39 1.76
CA THR A 11 -33.70 -10.86 1.74
C THR A 11 -33.72 -9.34 1.83
N CYS A 12 -32.92 -8.76 2.74
CA CYS A 12 -32.84 -7.31 2.89
C CYS A 12 -32.28 -6.62 1.64
N MET A 13 -31.30 -7.21 0.95
CA MET A 13 -30.74 -6.65 -0.29
C MET A 13 -31.73 -6.71 -1.45
N ASP A 14 -32.49 -7.80 -1.59
CA ASP A 14 -33.53 -7.94 -2.60
C ASP A 14 -34.70 -6.95 -2.37
N ASP A 15 -34.89 -6.51 -1.12
CA ASP A 15 -35.89 -5.50 -0.74
C ASP A 15 -35.47 -4.05 -1.04
N LEU A 16 -34.22 -3.78 -1.47
CA LEU A 16 -33.73 -2.43 -1.77
C LEU A 16 -34.15 -1.87 -3.14
N SER A 17 -35.07 -2.53 -3.84
CA SER A 17 -35.63 -2.05 -5.11
C SER A 17 -36.29 -0.68 -4.97
N LEU A 18 -36.23 0.15 -6.02
CA LEU A 18 -36.82 1.50 -6.05
C LEU A 18 -38.31 1.53 -5.67
N GLU A 19 -39.07 0.48 -6.01
CA GLU A 19 -40.48 0.36 -5.66
C GLU A 19 -40.70 0.27 -4.15
N LYS A 20 -39.83 -0.46 -3.45
CA LYS A 20 -39.90 -0.71 -2.00
C LYS A 20 -39.26 0.40 -1.17
N THR A 21 -38.41 1.22 -1.79
CA THR A 21 -37.73 2.35 -1.13
C THR A 21 -38.39 3.70 -1.40
N GLU A 22 -39.66 3.72 -1.85
CA GLU A 22 -40.41 4.94 -2.19
C GLU A 22 -39.67 5.80 -3.24
N GLY A 23 -39.00 5.16 -4.19
CA GLY A 23 -38.20 5.83 -5.23
C GLY A 23 -36.84 6.33 -4.77
N LYS A 24 -36.40 6.06 -3.53
CA LYS A 24 -35.08 6.48 -3.03
C LYS A 24 -34.01 5.45 -3.43
N PRO A 25 -32.99 5.83 -4.22
CA PRO A 25 -31.93 4.90 -4.59
C PRO A 25 -31.06 4.56 -3.37
N VAL A 26 -30.78 3.27 -3.18
CA VAL A 26 -29.84 2.76 -2.16
C VAL A 26 -28.71 2.03 -2.86
N ILE A 27 -27.47 2.37 -2.50
CA ILE A 27 -26.26 1.73 -3.03
C ILE A 27 -25.56 1.01 -1.88
N VAL A 28 -25.22 -0.26 -2.08
CA VAL A 28 -24.49 -1.08 -1.10
C VAL A 28 -23.04 -1.21 -1.56
N LEU A 29 -22.10 -0.83 -0.69
CA LEU A 29 -20.66 -0.97 -0.92
C LEU A 29 -20.09 -1.95 0.10
N GLY A 30 -19.29 -2.91 -0.37
CA GLY A 30 -18.58 -3.88 0.45
C GLY A 30 -17.09 -3.90 0.12
N ALA A 31 -16.26 -4.17 1.12
CA ALA A 31 -14.82 -4.39 0.95
C ALA A 31 -14.42 -5.71 1.59
N THR A 32 -13.62 -6.52 0.88
CA THR A 32 -13.11 -7.80 1.37
C THR A 32 -11.72 -8.07 0.79
N ASN A 33 -10.82 -8.64 1.60
CA ASN A 33 -9.53 -9.15 1.13
C ASN A 33 -9.62 -10.61 0.65
N ARG A 34 -10.78 -11.24 0.80
CA ARG A 34 -11.02 -12.66 0.47
C ARG A 34 -12.35 -12.80 -0.27
N PRO A 35 -12.43 -12.42 -1.56
CA PRO A 35 -13.66 -12.52 -2.35
C PRO A 35 -14.18 -13.97 -2.43
N ASP A 36 -13.28 -14.96 -2.39
CA ASP A 36 -13.64 -16.38 -2.43
C ASP A 36 -14.25 -16.90 -1.12
N SER A 37 -14.11 -16.15 -0.03
CA SER A 37 -14.77 -16.46 1.25
C SER A 37 -16.19 -15.91 1.33
N ILE A 38 -16.64 -15.13 0.34
CA ILE A 38 -18.00 -14.58 0.29
C ILE A 38 -18.95 -15.62 -0.31
N ASP A 39 -20.14 -15.76 0.27
CA ASP A 39 -21.17 -16.63 -0.25
C ASP A 39 -21.49 -16.29 -1.73
N PRO A 40 -21.40 -17.24 -2.67
CA PRO A 40 -21.66 -16.99 -4.08
C PRO A 40 -23.07 -16.43 -4.36
N ALA A 41 -24.05 -16.64 -3.48
CA ALA A 41 -25.38 -16.06 -3.62
C ALA A 41 -25.39 -14.53 -3.47
N LEU A 42 -24.47 -13.96 -2.69
CA LEU A 42 -24.33 -12.50 -2.53
C LEU A 42 -23.68 -11.83 -3.75
N ARG A 43 -22.88 -12.57 -4.53
CA ARG A 43 -22.13 -12.10 -5.70
C ARG A 43 -22.93 -12.15 -7.02
N ARG A 44 -24.24 -12.37 -6.95
CA ARG A 44 -25.13 -12.48 -8.13
C ARG A 44 -25.75 -11.13 -8.50
N ALA A 45 -26.28 -11.06 -9.73
CA ALA A 45 -27.01 -9.90 -10.23
C ALA A 45 -28.10 -9.43 -9.26
N GLY A 46 -28.19 -8.11 -9.03
CA GLY A 46 -29.12 -7.48 -8.09
C GLY A 46 -28.60 -7.31 -6.65
N ARG A 47 -27.37 -7.76 -6.36
CA ARG A 47 -26.73 -7.67 -5.03
C ARG A 47 -25.33 -7.06 -5.14
N PHE A 48 -24.26 -7.81 -4.84
CA PHE A 48 -22.90 -7.43 -5.24
C PHE A 48 -22.65 -7.92 -6.67
N ASP A 49 -23.29 -7.27 -7.62
CA ASP A 49 -23.22 -7.58 -9.05
C ASP A 49 -21.98 -6.97 -9.73
N ARG A 50 -21.30 -6.03 -9.05
CA ARG A 50 -20.06 -5.40 -9.49
C ARG A 50 -18.94 -5.66 -8.50
N GLU A 51 -17.84 -6.20 -9.01
CA GLU A 51 -16.61 -6.38 -8.27
C GLU A 51 -15.54 -5.46 -8.85
N LEU A 52 -14.87 -4.72 -7.97
CA LEU A 52 -13.77 -3.83 -8.32
C LEU A 52 -12.55 -4.33 -7.55
N GLU A 53 -11.58 -4.86 -8.29
CA GLU A 53 -10.29 -5.23 -7.72
C GLU A 53 -9.43 -3.98 -7.56
N ILE A 54 -8.92 -3.76 -6.35
CA ILE A 54 -7.98 -2.69 -6.04
C ILE A 54 -6.64 -3.34 -5.71
N GLY A 55 -5.75 -3.39 -6.69
CA GLY A 55 -4.40 -3.92 -6.53
C GLY A 55 -3.46 -2.99 -5.76
N ALA A 56 -2.22 -3.45 -5.55
CA ALA A 56 -1.16 -2.60 -5.03
C ALA A 56 -0.81 -1.48 -6.05
N PRO A 57 -0.49 -0.26 -5.58
CA PRO A 57 -0.17 0.85 -6.47
C PRO A 57 1.18 0.63 -7.19
N ASP A 58 1.25 1.04 -8.45
CA ASP A 58 2.46 1.18 -9.25
C ASP A 58 3.34 2.37 -8.76
N GLU A 59 4.53 2.57 -9.32
CA GLU A 59 5.40 3.69 -8.92
C GLU A 59 4.71 5.05 -9.02
N ALA A 60 3.97 5.30 -10.11
CA ALA A 60 3.24 6.55 -10.30
C ALA A 60 2.15 6.76 -9.23
N GLY A 61 1.39 5.71 -8.92
CA GLY A 61 0.39 5.69 -7.86
C GLY A 61 1.01 5.91 -6.48
N ARG A 62 2.14 5.26 -6.17
CA ARG A 62 2.87 5.48 -4.91
C ARG A 62 3.35 6.92 -4.77
N ASN A 63 3.85 7.51 -5.86
CA ASN A 63 4.26 8.92 -5.88
C ASN A 63 3.07 9.84 -5.55
N GLN A 64 1.93 9.66 -6.21
CA GLN A 64 0.72 10.45 -5.95
C GLN A 64 0.19 10.28 -4.51
N ILE A 65 0.23 9.05 -3.99
CA ILE A 65 -0.16 8.76 -2.61
C ILE A 65 0.77 9.48 -1.63
N LEU A 66 2.09 9.42 -1.83
CA LEU A 66 3.07 10.11 -0.98
C LEU A 66 2.89 11.63 -1.00
N ILE A 67 2.68 12.23 -2.17
CA ILE A 67 2.36 13.66 -2.30
C ILE A 67 1.08 13.97 -1.52
N SER A 68 0.05 13.14 -1.67
CA SER A 68 -1.24 13.33 -1.02
C SER A 68 -1.15 13.27 0.51
N LEU A 69 -0.45 12.26 1.04
CA LEU A 69 -0.21 12.09 2.48
C LEU A 69 0.64 13.22 3.07
N SER A 70 1.51 13.81 2.25
CA SER A 70 2.45 14.84 2.69
C SER A 70 1.91 16.27 2.58
N ARG A 71 0.71 16.49 2.00
CA ARG A 71 0.13 17.86 1.79
C ARG A 71 0.02 18.70 3.06
N LYS A 72 -0.19 18.07 4.22
CA LYS A 72 -0.37 18.76 5.50
C LYS A 72 0.93 18.88 6.31
N LEU A 73 2.03 18.35 5.79
CA LEU A 73 3.31 18.32 6.47
C LEU A 73 4.18 19.50 6.04
N ARG A 74 5.05 19.95 6.94
CA ARG A 74 6.11 20.90 6.61
C ARG A 74 7.26 20.11 6.01
N LEU A 75 7.46 20.26 4.71
CA LEU A 75 8.48 19.53 3.96
C LEU A 75 9.66 20.45 3.67
N ALA A 76 10.86 19.88 3.61
CA ALA A 76 12.02 20.58 3.08
C ALA A 76 11.94 20.65 1.54
N GLU A 77 12.60 21.65 0.95
CA GLU A 77 12.58 21.89 -0.50
C GLU A 77 13.29 20.78 -1.30
N ASP A 78 14.14 19.98 -0.65
CA ASP A 78 14.94 18.90 -1.26
C ASP A 78 14.22 17.55 -1.34
N LEU A 79 12.90 17.52 -1.06
CA LEU A 79 12.16 16.28 -1.01
C LEU A 79 11.81 15.74 -2.41
N ASP A 80 12.44 14.63 -2.79
CA ASP A 80 12.18 13.93 -4.05
C ASP A 80 11.22 12.74 -3.85
N PHE A 81 9.94 12.98 -4.13
CA PHE A 81 8.91 11.93 -4.07
C PHE A 81 9.08 10.83 -5.13
N ALA A 82 9.67 11.15 -6.28
CA ALA A 82 9.92 10.16 -7.33
C ALA A 82 11.00 9.16 -6.90
N LEU A 83 12.01 9.62 -6.15
CA LEU A 83 12.98 8.72 -5.54
C LEU A 83 12.35 7.85 -4.44
N LEU A 84 11.43 8.41 -3.64
CA LEU A 84 10.72 7.65 -2.62
C LEU A 84 9.79 6.58 -3.22
N SER A 85 9.08 6.89 -4.31
CA SER A 85 8.20 5.94 -4.99
C SER A 85 8.96 4.74 -5.56
N ARG A 86 10.18 4.97 -6.09
CA ARG A 86 11.10 3.89 -6.52
C ARG A 86 11.55 3.01 -5.36
N LYS A 87 11.86 3.61 -4.21
CA LYS A 87 12.34 2.89 -3.01
C LYS A 87 11.23 2.18 -2.22
N THR A 88 9.98 2.36 -2.59
CA THR A 88 8.80 1.82 -1.90
C THR A 88 8.06 0.76 -2.72
N ALA A 89 8.78 0.01 -3.57
CA ALA A 89 8.20 -1.14 -4.26
C ALA A 89 7.53 -2.11 -3.26
N GLY A 90 6.28 -2.50 -3.54
CA GLY A 90 5.50 -3.36 -2.65
C GLY A 90 4.83 -2.67 -1.47
N TYR A 91 4.92 -1.35 -1.35
CA TYR A 91 4.17 -0.61 -0.34
C TYR A 91 2.73 -0.38 -0.81
N VAL A 92 1.78 -0.63 0.08
CA VAL A 92 0.38 -0.22 -0.11
C VAL A 92 0.12 1.13 0.57
N GLY A 93 -1.07 1.72 0.37
CA GLY A 93 -1.41 3.02 0.95
C GLY A 93 -1.22 3.09 2.47
N ALA A 94 -1.51 2.00 3.19
CA ALA A 94 -1.26 1.92 4.64
C ALA A 94 0.24 1.99 4.98
N ASP A 95 1.10 1.32 4.22
CA ASP A 95 2.55 1.33 4.46
C ASP A 95 3.14 2.71 4.14
N LEU A 96 2.68 3.38 3.07
CA LEU A 96 3.11 4.74 2.74
C LEU A 96 2.67 5.76 3.79
N SER A 97 1.47 5.56 4.37
CA SER A 97 1.02 6.35 5.53
C SER A 97 1.92 6.12 6.73
N ALA A 98 2.22 4.86 7.06
CA ALA A 98 3.12 4.52 8.16
C ALA A 98 4.53 5.09 7.95
N LEU A 99 5.06 5.04 6.73
CA LEU A 99 6.33 5.64 6.35
C LEU A 99 6.34 7.15 6.60
N THR A 100 5.30 7.84 6.16
CA THR A 100 5.15 9.30 6.32
C THR A 100 5.05 9.70 7.81
N THR A 101 4.26 8.96 8.59
CA THR A 101 4.19 9.15 10.05
C THR A 101 5.54 8.89 10.71
N MET A 102 6.26 7.85 10.30
CA MET A 102 7.55 7.52 10.87
C MET A 102 8.63 8.55 10.52
N ALA A 103 8.66 9.05 9.29
CA ALA A 103 9.53 10.15 8.90
C ALA A 103 9.26 11.41 9.75
N SER A 104 7.97 11.68 10.04
CA SER A 104 7.59 12.78 10.93
C SER A 104 8.13 12.59 12.36
N THR A 105 8.02 11.38 12.92
CA THR A 105 8.59 11.06 14.24
C THR A 105 10.11 11.17 14.26
N VAL A 106 10.80 10.75 13.19
CA VAL A 106 12.25 10.90 13.05
C VAL A 106 12.64 12.37 13.02
N ALA A 107 11.93 13.21 12.25
CA ALA A 107 12.17 14.65 12.19
C ALA A 107 11.96 15.33 13.57
N VAL A 108 10.91 14.96 14.29
CA VAL A 108 10.65 15.44 15.67
C VAL A 108 11.77 14.99 16.61
N ARG A 109 12.20 13.73 16.53
CA ARG A 109 13.30 13.20 17.35
C ARG A 109 14.63 13.90 17.04
N ARG A 110 14.88 14.29 15.79
CA ARG A 110 16.09 15.03 15.40
C ARG A 110 16.18 16.38 16.11
N ILE A 111 15.07 17.12 16.21
CA ILE A 111 15.04 18.39 16.95
C ILE A 111 15.17 18.13 18.46
N GLY A 112 14.44 17.15 19.00
CA GLY A 112 14.49 16.82 20.43
C GLY A 112 15.86 16.27 20.89
N LYS A 113 16.57 15.53 20.04
CA LYS A 113 17.93 15.03 20.32
C LYS A 113 19.00 16.11 20.34
N GLY A 114 18.83 17.19 19.58
CA GLY A 114 19.73 18.35 19.65
C GLY A 114 19.85 18.94 21.06
N PHE A 115 18.91 18.63 21.97
CA PHE A 115 18.94 19.00 23.37
C PHE A 115 19.22 17.86 24.35
N LEU A 116 18.84 16.61 24.06
CA LEU A 116 19.11 15.47 24.95
C LEU A 116 20.61 15.14 25.10
N GLU A 117 21.45 15.51 24.12
CA GLU A 117 22.92 15.38 24.25
C GLU A 117 23.53 16.43 25.21
N VAL A 118 22.77 17.43 25.66
CA VAL A 118 23.25 18.45 26.63
C VAL A 118 23.02 18.00 28.09
N SER A 119 22.24 16.94 28.33
CA SER A 119 21.91 16.45 29.68
C SER A 119 22.46 15.05 29.96
N ASP A 120 23.76 14.85 29.73
CA ASP A 120 24.46 13.61 30.10
C ASP A 120 24.96 13.62 31.58
N THR A 121 24.25 14.33 32.46
CA THR A 121 24.52 14.27 33.90
C THR A 121 23.24 14.05 34.70
N LYS A 122 23.04 12.76 35.02
CA LYS A 122 22.22 12.15 36.08
C LYS A 122 20.76 11.79 35.73
N PRO A 123 20.32 10.56 36.08
CA PRO A 123 18.94 10.14 35.97
C PRO A 123 18.15 10.66 37.18
N SER A 124 17.52 11.83 37.04
CA SER A 124 16.47 12.26 37.97
C SER A 124 15.10 11.82 37.44
N GLU A 125 14.24 11.35 38.35
CA GLU A 125 12.94 10.71 38.11
C GLU A 125 11.86 11.60 37.46
N ASP A 126 12.18 12.85 37.18
CA ASP A 126 11.36 13.73 36.36
C ASP A 126 11.62 13.41 34.88
N ARG A 127 10.73 12.61 34.28
CA ARG A 127 10.65 12.49 32.82
C ARG A 127 10.31 13.88 32.29
N ASN A 128 11.34 14.66 31.97
CA ASN A 128 11.21 15.97 31.34
C ASN A 128 10.43 15.76 30.04
N ILE A 129 9.12 16.02 30.08
CA ILE A 129 8.27 16.04 28.91
C ILE A 129 8.80 17.22 28.09
N TRP A 130 9.55 16.91 27.03
CA TRP A 130 10.03 17.92 26.11
C TRP A 130 8.83 18.73 25.59
N LYS A 131 8.78 20.01 25.99
CA LYS A 131 7.82 20.99 25.49
C LYS A 131 8.55 21.85 24.47
N PRO A 132 8.33 21.62 23.16
CA PRO A 132 8.98 22.42 22.14
C PRO A 132 8.52 23.88 22.23
N THR A 133 9.46 24.80 22.05
CA THR A 133 9.20 26.23 21.90
C THR A 133 8.64 26.54 20.51
N ASP A 134 7.91 27.65 20.38
CA ASP A 134 7.28 28.05 19.10
C ASP A 134 8.32 28.24 17.97
N GLU A 135 9.52 28.69 18.30
CA GLU A 135 10.64 28.79 17.36
C GLU A 135 11.11 27.41 16.85
N GLU A 136 11.13 26.39 17.69
CA GLU A 136 11.52 25.03 17.32
C GLU A 136 10.45 24.37 16.43
N ILE A 137 9.18 24.61 16.74
CA ILE A 137 8.05 24.19 15.90
C ILE A 137 8.12 24.88 14.53
N SER A 138 8.54 26.15 14.50
CA SER A 138 8.67 26.90 13.25
C SER A 138 9.74 26.31 12.31
N LYS A 139 10.86 25.83 12.87
CA LYS A 139 11.99 25.22 12.14
C LYS A 139 11.76 23.75 11.77
N LEU A 140 10.71 23.12 12.30
CA LEU A 140 10.42 21.72 12.01
C LEU A 140 9.98 21.55 10.54
N ASN A 141 10.88 20.96 9.76
CA ASN A 141 10.60 20.42 8.43
C ASN A 141 11.04 18.95 8.35
N ILE A 142 10.34 18.19 7.51
CA ILE A 142 10.68 16.79 7.21
C ILE A 142 11.55 16.79 5.97
N THR A 143 12.72 16.16 6.08
CA THR A 143 13.75 16.10 5.03
C THR A 143 13.81 14.72 4.42
N MET A 144 14.49 14.62 3.26
CA MET A 144 14.72 13.32 2.61
C MET A 144 15.44 12.31 3.51
N LYS A 145 16.36 12.77 4.37
CA LYS A 145 17.08 11.91 5.32
C LYS A 145 16.14 11.22 6.32
N ASP A 146 15.10 11.91 6.78
CA ASP A 146 14.14 11.36 7.74
C ASP A 146 13.32 10.23 7.09
N PHE A 147 12.96 10.40 5.82
CA PHE A 147 12.30 9.35 5.04
C PHE A 147 13.21 8.15 4.78
N ILE A 148 14.49 8.37 4.45
CA ILE A 148 15.46 7.29 4.25
C ILE A 148 15.65 6.49 5.55
N GLU A 149 15.74 7.16 6.71
CA GLU A 149 15.79 6.48 8.00
C GLU A 149 14.48 5.71 8.27
N ALA A 150 13.33 6.31 7.97
CA ALA A 150 12.03 5.66 8.16
C ALA A 150 11.84 4.42 7.28
N LEU A 151 12.38 4.39 6.06
CA LEU A 151 12.32 3.22 5.16
C LEU A 151 12.91 1.97 5.80
N SER A 152 13.99 2.11 6.60
CA SER A 152 14.60 0.97 7.30
C SER A 152 13.74 0.39 8.43
N LYS A 153 12.69 1.10 8.86
CA LYS A 153 11.84 0.74 10.01
C LYS A 153 10.45 0.27 9.60
N VAL A 154 10.01 0.59 8.39
CA VAL A 154 8.67 0.25 7.90
C VAL A 154 8.78 -0.86 6.88
N GLN A 155 8.23 -2.03 7.19
CA GLN A 155 8.24 -3.18 6.29
C GLN A 155 7.03 -3.17 5.34
N PRO A 156 7.20 -3.41 4.03
CA PRO A 156 6.09 -3.47 3.08
C PRO A 156 5.12 -4.60 3.38
N SER A 157 3.83 -4.35 3.14
CA SER A 157 2.77 -5.35 3.28
C SER A 157 2.83 -6.40 2.18
N ALA A 158 3.33 -6.06 0.98
CA ALA A 158 3.56 -7.06 -0.08
C ALA A 158 4.48 -8.21 0.37
N LEU A 159 5.49 -7.91 1.19
CA LEU A 159 6.40 -8.92 1.74
C LEU A 159 5.73 -9.80 2.80
N ARG A 160 4.69 -9.30 3.47
CA ARG A 160 3.94 -10.00 4.53
C ARG A 160 2.83 -10.88 3.95
N GLU A 161 2.21 -10.44 2.87
CA GLU A 161 1.01 -11.09 2.30
C GLU A 161 1.28 -11.80 0.96
N GLY A 162 2.51 -11.73 0.43
CA GLY A 162 2.90 -12.47 -0.78
C GLY A 162 2.39 -11.86 -2.08
N PHE A 163 2.11 -10.55 -2.09
CA PHE A 163 1.71 -9.87 -3.33
C PHE A 163 2.88 -9.80 -4.31
N SER A 164 2.65 -10.27 -5.53
CA SER A 164 3.56 -10.00 -6.66
C SER A 164 3.34 -8.56 -7.12
N THR A 165 4.27 -7.66 -6.80
CA THR A 165 4.28 -6.34 -7.45
C THR A 165 4.63 -6.51 -8.91
N VAL A 166 3.85 -5.90 -9.81
CA VAL A 166 4.30 -5.73 -11.19
C VAL A 166 5.49 -4.77 -11.15
N PRO A 167 6.69 -5.21 -11.54
CA PRO A 167 7.83 -4.33 -11.57
C PRO A 167 7.66 -3.31 -12.71
N ASP A 168 8.01 -2.05 -12.45
CA ASP A 168 8.04 -0.99 -13.45
C ASP A 168 9.30 -1.09 -14.35
N VAL A 169 10.07 -2.17 -14.24
CA VAL A 169 11.25 -2.48 -15.05
C VAL A 169 10.94 -3.56 -16.09
N THR A 170 11.42 -3.34 -17.30
CA THR A 170 11.34 -4.30 -18.40
C THR A 170 12.64 -5.08 -18.55
N TRP A 171 12.61 -6.15 -19.33
CA TRP A 171 13.85 -6.86 -19.70
C TRP A 171 14.86 -6.01 -20.48
N ALA A 172 14.45 -4.85 -21.03
CA ALA A 172 15.39 -3.92 -21.66
C ALA A 172 16.21 -3.12 -20.63
N ASP A 173 15.69 -2.99 -19.41
CA ASP A 173 16.32 -2.24 -18.31
C ASP A 173 17.29 -3.11 -17.50
N VAL A 174 17.24 -4.44 -17.69
CA VAL A 174 18.13 -5.40 -17.06
C VAL A 174 19.31 -5.66 -17.99
N GLY A 175 20.48 -5.11 -17.64
CA GLY A 175 21.73 -5.40 -18.35
C GLY A 175 22.23 -6.82 -18.08
N ALA A 176 22.84 -7.44 -19.09
CA ALA A 176 23.31 -8.83 -19.10
C ALA A 176 22.17 -9.88 -18.97
N LEU A 177 22.51 -11.16 -18.76
CA LEU A 177 21.57 -12.28 -18.59
C LEU A 177 20.75 -12.69 -19.83
N GLU A 178 21.24 -12.44 -21.04
CA GLU A 178 20.53 -12.81 -22.28
C GLU A 178 20.21 -14.32 -22.37
N GLU A 179 21.15 -15.16 -21.96
CA GLU A 179 20.98 -16.62 -21.93
C GLU A 179 19.86 -17.01 -20.94
N LEU A 180 19.95 -16.53 -19.70
CA LEU A 180 18.95 -16.79 -18.66
C LEU A 180 17.56 -16.25 -19.03
N ARG A 181 17.52 -15.08 -19.69
CA ARG A 181 16.28 -14.49 -20.21
C ARG A 181 15.67 -15.38 -21.29
N THR A 182 16.49 -15.88 -22.20
CA THR A 182 16.04 -16.80 -23.25
C THR A 182 15.49 -18.09 -22.66
N ASP A 183 16.17 -18.63 -21.66
CA ASP A 183 15.73 -19.83 -20.94
C ASP A 183 14.39 -19.60 -20.22
N LEU A 184 14.25 -18.49 -19.49
CA LEU A 184 13.00 -18.15 -18.79
C LEU A 184 11.84 -17.92 -19.77
N ILE A 185 12.08 -17.22 -20.88
CA ILE A 185 11.06 -17.00 -21.92
C ILE A 185 10.65 -18.34 -22.52
N THR A 186 11.61 -19.20 -22.86
CA THR A 186 11.36 -20.50 -23.48
C THR A 186 10.66 -21.47 -22.52
N ALA A 187 11.01 -21.45 -21.23
CA ALA A 187 10.47 -22.37 -20.23
C ALA A 187 9.11 -21.94 -19.66
N VAL A 188 8.84 -20.64 -19.58
CA VAL A 188 7.62 -20.11 -18.92
C VAL A 188 6.69 -19.42 -19.91
N VAL A 189 7.20 -18.51 -20.73
CA VAL A 189 6.36 -17.64 -21.57
C VAL A 189 5.88 -18.38 -22.83
N GLU A 190 6.75 -19.12 -23.50
CA GLU A 190 6.44 -19.85 -24.73
C GLU A 190 5.39 -20.96 -24.56
N PRO A 191 5.41 -21.80 -23.49
CA PRO A 191 4.36 -22.78 -23.25
C PRO A 191 2.99 -22.15 -23.02
N ILE A 192 2.94 -20.99 -22.36
CA ILE A 192 1.69 -20.25 -22.11
C ILE A 192 1.17 -19.61 -23.40
N ARG A 193 2.05 -19.08 -24.25
CA ARG A 193 1.67 -18.43 -25.51
C ARG A 193 1.32 -19.42 -26.62
N ASN A 194 2.02 -20.55 -26.68
CA ASN A 194 1.94 -21.52 -27.76
C ASN A 194 1.67 -22.96 -27.24
N PRO A 195 0.60 -23.20 -26.46
CA PRO A 195 0.37 -24.47 -25.77
C PRO A 195 0.33 -25.66 -26.75
N ASP A 196 -0.30 -25.52 -27.91
CA ASP A 196 -0.43 -26.60 -28.90
C ASP A 196 0.92 -27.11 -29.43
N ARG A 197 1.93 -26.23 -29.54
CA ARG A 197 3.28 -26.62 -30.00
C ARG A 197 4.00 -27.46 -28.95
N PHE A 198 3.83 -27.14 -27.67
CA PHE A 198 4.46 -27.86 -26.58
C PHE A 198 3.80 -29.22 -26.34
N VAL A 199 2.48 -29.32 -26.51
CA VAL A 199 1.74 -30.60 -26.53
C VAL A 199 2.20 -31.48 -27.69
N ALA A 200 2.34 -30.92 -28.90
CA ALA A 200 2.82 -31.68 -30.06
C ALA A 200 4.27 -32.18 -29.91
N LEU A 201 5.09 -31.48 -29.12
CA LEU A 201 6.46 -31.87 -28.77
C LEU A 201 6.53 -32.81 -27.56
N GLY A 202 5.41 -33.09 -26.88
CA GLY A 202 5.35 -33.95 -25.69
C GLY A 202 5.97 -33.36 -24.43
N LEU A 203 6.05 -32.03 -24.34
CA LEU A 203 6.72 -31.30 -23.25
C LEU A 203 5.74 -30.82 -22.15
N THR A 204 4.45 -31.02 -22.34
CA THR A 204 3.35 -30.69 -21.39
C THR A 204 2.22 -31.69 -21.50
#